data_AF-A0A7V8YNT0-F1
#
_entry.id   AF-A0A7V8YNT0-F1
#
_cell.length_a   1.000
_cell.length_b   1.000
_cell.length_c   1.000
_cell.angle_alpha   90.00
_cell.angle_beta   90.00
_cell.angle_gamma   90.00
#
_symmetry.space_group_name_H-M   'P 1'
#
loop_
_entity.id
_entity.type
_entity.pdbx_description
1 polymer ?
#
loop_
_entity_poly.entity_id
_entity_poly.type
_entity_poly.pdbx_seq_one_letter_code
_entity_poly.pdbx_strand_id
1 'polypeptide(L)'
;MAVGTVWRAFVEVVFPTLCPGCGRRADPVCAECAHTLRAPPPASPPAGLDAWVAPLAYEGVARDLVARVKYRHARAALPWLATV
;
A
#
# COMPACT_ATOMS: atom_id res chain seq x y z
N MET A 1 19.00 24.24 3.30
CA MET A 1 17.72 23.66 3.78
C MET A 1 16.53 23.96 2.85
N ALA A 2 16.39 25.16 2.27
CA ALA A 2 15.28 25.48 1.34
C ALA A 2 15.26 24.70 0.01
N VAL A 3 16.44 24.41 -0.56
CA VAL A 3 16.58 23.65 -1.82
C VAL A 3 15.95 22.26 -1.72
N GLY A 4 16.07 21.59 -0.57
CA GLY A 4 15.50 20.25 -0.34
C GLY A 4 13.97 20.25 -0.32
N THR A 5 13.35 21.28 0.27
CA THR A 5 11.88 21.39 0.35
C THR A 5 11.27 21.73 -1.01
N VAL A 6 11.86 22.69 -1.73
CA VAL A 6 11.39 23.07 -3.09
C VAL A 6 11.55 21.89 -4.06
N TRP A 7 12.67 21.18 -3.99
CA TRP A 7 12.88 19.96 -4.78
C TRP A 7 11.85 18.88 -4.49
N ARG A 8 11.56 18.61 -3.20
CA ARG A 8 10.56 17.61 -2.79
C ARG A 8 9.16 17.96 -3.28
N ALA A 9 8.74 19.22 -3.12
CA ALA A 9 7.46 19.70 -3.61
C ALA A 9 7.34 19.56 -5.14
N PHE A 10 8.41 19.87 -5.88
CA PHE A 10 8.45 19.67 -7.32
C PHE A 10 8.28 18.19 -7.71
N VAL A 11 9.01 17.28 -7.05
CA VAL A 11 8.89 15.83 -7.29
C VAL A 11 7.47 15.35 -7.01
N GLU A 12 6.82 15.79 -5.94
CA GLU A 12 5.43 15.41 -5.62
C GLU A 12 4.42 15.93 -6.66
N VAL A 13 4.66 17.10 -7.26
CA VAL A 13 3.80 17.64 -8.33
C VAL A 13 3.96 16.84 -9.63
N VAL A 14 5.19 16.51 -10.01
CA VAL A 14 5.51 15.78 -11.26
C VAL A 14 5.19 14.29 -11.14
N PHE A 15 5.44 13.70 -9.98
CA PHE A 15 5.23 12.29 -9.66
C PHE A 15 4.28 12.15 -8.46
N PRO A 16 2.98 12.47 -8.63
CA PRO A 16 2.04 12.39 -7.52
C PRO A 16 1.88 10.95 -7.06
N THR A 17 1.81 10.74 -5.75
CA THR A 17 1.40 9.45 -5.19
C THR A 17 -0.05 9.19 -5.54
N LEU A 18 -0.31 8.05 -6.19
CA LEU A 18 -1.64 7.64 -6.62
C LEU A 18 -2.09 6.44 -5.80
N CYS A 19 -3.36 6.46 -5.40
CA CYS A 19 -4.02 5.33 -4.74
C CYS A 19 -3.90 4.08 -5.64
N PRO A 20 -3.34 2.98 -5.14
CA PRO A 20 -3.16 1.76 -5.92
C PRO A 20 -4.49 1.08 -6.28
N GLY A 21 -5.56 1.35 -5.52
CA GLY A 21 -6.91 0.88 -5.83
C GLY A 21 -7.56 1.66 -6.96
N CYS A 22 -7.82 2.97 -6.75
CA CYS A 22 -8.63 3.77 -7.67
C CYS A 22 -7.86 4.71 -8.60
N GLY A 23 -6.54 4.87 -8.41
CA GLY A 23 -5.69 5.76 -9.21
C GLY A 23 -5.80 7.26 -8.91
N ARG A 24 -6.69 7.68 -7.98
CA ARG A 24 -6.75 9.08 -7.53
C ARG A 24 -5.52 9.46 -6.71
N ARG A 25 -5.14 10.74 -6.67
CA ARG A 25 -4.07 11.22 -5.77
C ARG A 25 -4.40 10.87 -4.32
N ALA A 26 -3.46 10.23 -3.62
CA ALA A 26 -3.61 9.81 -2.23
C ALA A 26 -2.23 9.55 -1.62
N ASP A 27 -2.15 9.59 -0.29
CA ASP A 27 -0.93 9.22 0.45
C ASP A 27 -1.22 8.13 1.48
N PRO A 28 -0.93 6.84 1.19
CA PRO A 28 -0.75 6.25 -0.13
C PRO A 28 -2.02 5.54 -0.66
N VAL A 29 -3.02 5.32 0.21
CA VAL A 29 -4.32 4.71 -0.14
C VAL A 29 -5.43 5.67 0.28
N CYS A 30 -6.40 5.94 -0.60
CA CYS A 30 -7.50 6.84 -0.25
C CYS A 30 -8.48 6.17 0.73
N ALA A 31 -9.21 6.98 1.50
CA ALA A 31 -10.14 6.51 2.52
C ALA A 31 -11.18 5.52 1.97
N GLU A 32 -11.78 5.79 0.79
CA GLU A 32 -12.78 4.89 0.22
C GLU A 32 -12.18 3.52 -0.11
N CYS A 33 -10.97 3.49 -0.70
CA CYS A 33 -10.29 2.23 -0.99
C CYS A 33 -9.89 1.50 0.29
N ALA A 34 -9.46 2.23 1.33
CA ALA A 34 -9.12 1.65 2.62
C ALA A 34 -10.33 0.99 3.30
N HIS A 35 -11.54 1.57 3.17
CA HIS A 35 -12.77 0.98 3.72
C HIS A 35 -13.19 -0.34 3.05
N THR A 36 -12.70 -0.63 1.83
CA THR A 36 -12.99 -1.91 1.16
C THR A 36 -12.06 -3.04 1.59
N LEU A 37 -11.03 -2.74 2.37
CA LEU A 37 -10.07 -3.72 2.83
C LEU A 37 -10.71 -4.62 3.89
N ARG A 38 -10.39 -5.91 3.80
CA ARG A 38 -10.92 -6.92 4.71
C ARG A 38 -9.79 -7.60 5.45
N ALA A 39 -10.04 -7.94 6.70
CA ALA A 39 -9.17 -8.83 7.46
C ALA A 39 -9.05 -10.18 6.73
N PRO A 40 -7.89 -10.85 6.78
CA PRO A 40 -7.77 -12.18 6.22
C PRO A 40 -8.72 -13.17 6.91
N PRO A 41 -9.17 -14.22 6.22
CA PRO A 41 -9.88 -15.30 6.89
C PRO A 41 -8.96 -15.96 7.94
N PRO A 42 -9.51 -16.43 9.07
CA PRO A 42 -8.72 -17.13 10.07
C PRO A 42 -8.15 -18.43 9.49
N ALA A 43 -6.88 -18.68 9.72
CA ALA A 43 -6.20 -19.90 9.28
C ALA A 43 -5.13 -20.30 10.31
N SER A 44 -4.95 -21.60 10.52
CA SER A 44 -3.81 -22.10 11.30
C SER A 44 -2.52 -21.95 10.48
N PRO A 45 -1.38 -21.67 11.12
CA PRO A 45 -0.09 -21.70 10.45
C PRO A 45 0.15 -23.06 9.78
N PRO A 46 0.76 -23.10 8.58
CA PRO A 46 1.23 -24.33 7.97
C PRO A 46 2.20 -25.07 8.89
N ALA A 47 2.23 -26.40 8.79
CA ALA A 47 3.14 -27.23 9.57
C ALA A 47 4.61 -26.81 9.32
N GLY A 48 5.37 -26.65 10.41
CA GLY A 48 6.78 -26.26 10.36
C GLY A 48 7.05 -24.75 10.32
N LEU A 49 6.02 -23.90 10.43
CA LEU A 49 6.18 -22.46 10.59
C LEU A 49 5.82 -22.02 12.01
N ASP A 50 6.69 -21.23 12.64
CA ASP A 50 6.45 -20.64 13.96
C ASP A 50 5.29 -19.63 13.92
N ALA A 51 5.18 -18.87 12.82
CA ALA A 51 4.14 -17.90 12.60
C ALA A 51 3.82 -17.71 11.10
N TRP A 52 2.55 -17.45 10.80
CA TRP A 52 2.08 -17.08 9.47
C TRP A 52 1.03 -15.97 9.61
N VAL A 53 1.36 -14.79 9.11
CA VAL A 53 0.51 -13.60 9.22
C VAL A 53 0.17 -13.05 7.84
N ALA A 54 -1.05 -12.58 7.69
CA ALA A 54 -1.48 -11.77 6.56
C ALA A 54 -2.14 -10.50 7.14
N PRO A 55 -1.76 -9.30 6.70
CA PRO A 55 -2.40 -8.08 7.19
C PRO A 55 -3.82 -7.93 6.62
N LEU A 56 -4.04 -8.44 5.41
CA LEU A 56 -5.27 -8.25 4.64
C LEU A 56 -5.66 -9.52 3.89
N ALA A 57 -6.95 -9.71 3.63
CA ALA A 57 -7.44 -10.67 2.65
C ALA A 57 -6.91 -10.31 1.26
N TYR A 58 -6.39 -11.29 0.52
CA TYR A 58 -5.76 -11.06 -0.78
C TYR A 58 -6.78 -10.94 -1.93
N GLU A 59 -7.52 -9.84 -1.93
CA GLU A 59 -8.60 -9.59 -2.88
C GLU A 59 -8.79 -8.09 -3.13
N GLY A 60 -9.53 -7.73 -4.18
CA GLY A 60 -9.87 -6.34 -4.51
C GLY A 60 -8.66 -5.39 -4.45
N VAL A 61 -8.83 -4.28 -3.72
CA VAL A 61 -7.79 -3.25 -3.54
C VAL A 61 -6.53 -3.82 -2.88
N ALA A 62 -6.64 -4.74 -1.91
CA ALA A 62 -5.48 -5.31 -1.24
C ALA A 62 -4.59 -6.08 -2.24
N ARG A 63 -5.21 -6.89 -3.11
CA ARG A 63 -4.51 -7.61 -4.19
C ARG A 63 -3.81 -6.64 -5.14
N ASP A 64 -4.52 -5.60 -5.58
CA ASP A 64 -3.99 -4.64 -6.55
C ASP A 64 -2.85 -3.78 -5.96
N LEU A 65 -2.94 -3.45 -4.67
CA LEU A 65 -1.87 -2.83 -3.89
C LEU A 65 -0.61 -3.71 -3.89
N VAL A 66 -0.72 -4.98 -3.46
CA VAL A 66 0.41 -5.91 -3.42
C VAL A 66 1.01 -6.11 -4.81
N ALA A 67 0.18 -6.25 -5.85
CA ALA A 67 0.63 -6.39 -7.23
C ALA A 67 1.44 -5.17 -7.70
N ARG A 68 1.00 -3.94 -7.39
CA ARG A 68 1.72 -2.71 -7.76
C ARG A 68 3.02 -2.54 -6.98
N VAL A 69 3.05 -2.91 -5.71
CA VAL A 69 4.28 -2.95 -4.92
C VAL A 69 5.28 -3.92 -5.55
N LYS A 70 4.84 -5.14 -5.88
CA LYS A 70 5.69 -6.21 -6.41
C LYS A 70 6.19 -5.95 -7.83
N TYR A 71 5.34 -5.40 -8.69
CA TYR A 71 5.60 -5.37 -10.14
C TYR A 71 5.66 -3.99 -10.77
N ARG A 72 5.27 -2.93 -10.06
CA ARG A 72 5.16 -1.56 -10.61
C ARG A 72 5.90 -0.51 -9.78
N HIS A 73 6.83 -0.94 -8.91
CA HIS A 73 7.64 -0.06 -8.07
C HIS A 73 6.84 0.93 -7.20
N ALA A 74 5.61 0.60 -6.80
CA ALA A 74 4.76 1.43 -5.94
C ALA A 74 5.21 1.42 -4.46
N ARG A 75 6.51 1.62 -4.22
CA ARG A 75 7.17 1.48 -2.91
C ARG A 75 6.73 2.54 -1.89
N ALA A 76 6.18 3.66 -2.35
CA ALA A 76 5.62 4.69 -1.47
C ALA A 76 4.49 4.15 -0.56
N ALA A 77 3.81 3.08 -0.96
CA ALA A 77 2.76 2.46 -0.16
C ALA A 77 3.27 1.47 0.93
N LEU A 78 4.56 1.12 0.93
CA LEU A 78 5.11 0.12 1.85
C LEU A 78 5.05 0.54 3.33
N PRO A 79 5.40 1.78 3.73
CA PRO A 79 5.31 2.17 5.14
C PRO A 79 3.90 2.04 5.69
N TRP A 80 2.90 2.44 4.91
CA TRP A 80 1.48 2.28 5.27
C TRP A 80 1.07 0.80 5.33
N LEU A 81 1.48 -0.02 4.35
CA LEU A 81 1.17 -1.45 4.32
C LEU A 81 1.77 -2.22 5.51
N ALA A 82 2.87 -1.73 6.09
CA ALA A 82 3.47 -2.30 7.28
C ALA A 82 2.74 -1.95 8.60
N THR A 83 1.76 -1.04 8.55
CA THR A 83 0.96 -0.59 9.72
C THR A 83 -0.46 -1.12 9.75
N VAL A 84 -0.92 -1.73 8.66
CA VAL A 84 -2.27 -2.32 8.54
C VAL A 84 -2.31 -3.76 8.99
#